data_AF-A0A496CL59-F1
#
_entry.id   AF-A0A496CL59-F1
#
_cell.length_a   1.000
_cell.length_b   1.000
_cell.length_c   1.000
_cell.angle_alpha   90.00
_cell.angle_beta   90.00
_cell.angle_gamma   90.00
#
_symmetry.space_group_name_H-M   'P 1'
#
loop_
_entity.id
_entity.type
_entity.pdbx_description
1 polymer ?
#
loop_
_entity_poly.entity_id
_entity_poly.type
_entity_poly.pdbx_seq_one_letter_code
_entity_poly.pdbx_strand_id
1 'polypeptide(L)'
;MQGFYTILLLVVSNIFMTCAWYGHLKMKQQFSWFEHLPLIGVILFSWFLAFFEYCFQVPANRMGFRENGGPFNLIQLKVIQEVITLVVFVAFSAIAFKGESFKWNHALACLLLVAAVYLVFKK
;
A
#
# COMPACT_ATOMS: atom_id res chain seq x y z
N MET A 1 -20.87 5.02 7.65
CA MET A 1 -19.70 5.02 8.56
C MET A 1 -18.70 3.91 8.23
N GLN A 2 -19.11 2.66 8.00
CA GLN A 2 -18.20 1.52 7.78
C GLN A 2 -17.23 1.68 6.59
N GLY A 3 -17.64 2.33 5.50
CA GLY A 3 -16.77 2.57 4.35
C GLY A 3 -15.56 3.46 4.66
N PHE A 4 -15.73 4.50 5.50
CA PHE A 4 -14.63 5.38 5.90
C PHE A 4 -13.59 4.62 6.74
N TYR A 5 -14.04 3.85 7.73
CA TYR A 5 -13.15 3.01 8.54
C TYR A 5 -12.42 1.96 7.71
N THR A 6 -13.09 1.36 6.71
CA THR A 6 -12.47 0.43 5.77
C THR A 6 -11.31 1.10 5.04
N ILE A 7 -11.54 2.28 4.45
CA ILE A 7 -10.50 3.01 3.71
C ILE A 7 -9.33 3.38 4.64
N LEU A 8 -9.61 3.87 5.84
CA LEU A 8 -8.56 4.23 6.81
C LEU A 8 -7.69 3.02 7.17
N LEU A 9 -8.30 1.85 7.44
CA LEU A 9 -7.56 0.62 7.72
C LEU A 9 -6.76 0.14 6.51
N LEU A 10 -7.29 0.26 5.28
CA LEU A 10 -6.56 -0.06 4.05
C LEU A 10 -5.36 0.86 3.82
N VAL A 11 -5.46 2.13 4.20
CA VAL A 11 -4.33 3.08 4.16
C VAL A 11 -3.25 2.66 5.15
N VAL A 12 -3.61 2.41 6.41
CA VAL A 12 -2.65 1.98 7.44
C VAL A 12 -1.96 0.67 7.03
N SER A 13 -2.73 -0.31 6.55
CA SER A 13 -2.22 -1.57 6.01
C SER A 13 -1.17 -1.33 4.89
N ASN A 14 -1.50 -0.49 3.90
CA ASN A 14 -0.60 -0.21 2.79
C ASN A 14 0.71 0.49 3.20
N ILE A 15 0.69 1.28 4.28
CA ILE A 15 1.93 1.86 4.83
C ILE A 15 2.84 0.74 5.33
N PHE A 16 2.31 -0.22 6.10
CA PHE A 16 3.07 -1.39 6.55
C PHE A 16 3.55 -2.25 5.37
N MET A 17 2.71 -2.50 4.36
CA MET A 17 3.09 -3.20 3.14
C MET A 17 4.29 -2.54 2.46
N THR A 18 4.21 -1.23 2.23
CA THR A 18 5.26 -0.45 1.56
C THR A 18 6.55 -0.46 2.37
N CYS A 19 6.47 -0.34 3.70
CA CYS A 19 7.61 -0.48 4.59
C CYS A 19 8.23 -1.89 4.55
N ALA A 20 7.40 -2.95 4.54
CA ALA A 20 7.88 -4.32 4.47
C ALA A 20 8.62 -4.60 3.15
N TRP A 21 8.10 -4.08 2.04
CA TRP A 21 8.65 -4.32 0.70
C TRP A 21 9.87 -3.46 0.39
N TYR A 22 9.87 -2.19 0.79
CA TYR A 22 10.90 -1.22 0.36
C TYR A 22 11.63 -0.53 1.50
N GLY A 23 11.10 -0.53 2.72
CA GLY A 23 11.73 0.11 3.89
C GLY A 23 13.12 -0.42 4.17
N HIS A 24 13.32 -1.74 4.02
CA HIS A 24 14.61 -2.38 4.22
C HIS A 24 15.71 -1.86 3.26
N LEU A 25 15.35 -1.44 2.04
CA LEU A 25 16.29 -0.85 1.07
C LEU A 25 16.81 0.50 1.57
N LYS A 26 15.96 1.29 2.22
CA LYS A 26 16.35 2.56 2.82
C LYS A 26 17.17 2.34 4.10
N MET A 27 16.76 1.38 4.93
CA MET A 27 17.45 1.05 6.17
C MET A 27 18.87 0.55 5.92
N LYS A 28 19.09 -0.22 4.85
CA LYS A 28 20.43 -0.60 4.39
C LYS A 28 21.34 0.61 4.10
N GLN A 29 20.79 1.71 3.57
CA GLN A 29 21.56 2.92 3.27
C GLN A 29 21.81 3.81 4.49
N GLN A 30 20.96 3.74 5.52
CA GLN A 30 20.99 4.63 6.68
C GLN A 30 21.63 4.00 7.93
N PHE A 31 21.58 2.67 8.06
CA PHE A 31 22.02 1.97 9.26
C PHE A 31 23.04 0.89 8.90
N SER A 32 24.30 1.07 9.33
CA SER A 32 25.37 0.11 9.06
C SER A 32 25.09 -1.29 9.62
N TRP A 33 24.40 -1.39 10.76
CA TRP A 33 24.00 -2.68 11.33
C TRP A 33 23.00 -3.45 10.46
N PHE A 34 22.15 -2.73 9.71
CA PHE A 34 21.16 -3.33 8.82
C PHE A 34 21.79 -3.76 7.48
N GLU A 35 22.90 -3.13 7.10
CA GLU A 35 23.69 -3.52 5.93
C GLU A 35 24.35 -4.90 6.10
N HIS A 36 24.80 -5.21 7.32
CA HIS A 36 25.42 -6.49 7.64
C HIS A 36 24.41 -7.62 7.92
N LEU A 37 23.11 -7.34 7.86
CA LEU A 37 22.07 -8.34 8.10
C LEU A 37 22.05 -9.36 6.95
N PRO A 38 22.08 -10.68 7.22
CA PRO A 38 21.92 -11.67 6.18
C PRO A 38 20.52 -11.56 5.55
N LEU A 39 20.38 -12.01 4.29
CA LEU A 39 19.10 -11.95 3.56
C LEU A 39 17.94 -12.53 4.37
N ILE A 40 18.18 -13.62 5.10
CA ILE A 40 17.16 -14.25 5.94
C ILE A 40 16.69 -13.34 7.09
N GLY A 41 17.58 -12.53 7.66
CA GLY A 41 17.24 -11.55 8.69
C GLY A 41 16.37 -10.42 8.13
N VAL A 42 16.67 -9.97 6.91
CA VAL A 42 15.84 -8.98 6.20
C VAL A 42 14.45 -9.54 5.89
N ILE A 43 14.38 -10.78 5.41
CA ILE A 43 13.11 -11.47 5.14
C ILE A 43 12.28 -11.58 6.42
N LEU A 44 12.86 -12.02 7.54
CA LEU A 44 12.14 -12.14 8.82
C LEU A 44 11.65 -10.79 9.33
N PHE A 45 12.44 -9.73 9.18
CA PHE A 45 12.01 -8.38 9.52
C PHE A 45 10.82 -7.91 8.66
N SER A 46 10.87 -8.13 7.34
CA SER A 46 9.75 -7.83 6.44
C SER A 46 8.51 -8.67 6.78
N TRP A 47 8.69 -9.93 7.19
CA TRP A 47 7.58 -10.79 7.62
C TRP A 47 6.91 -10.29 8.89
N PHE A 48 7.70 -9.80 9.84
CA PHE A 48 7.18 -9.16 11.06
C PHE A 48 6.37 -7.90 10.73
N LEU A 49 6.81 -7.09 9.77
CA LEU A 49 6.02 -5.93 9.30
C LEU A 49 4.74 -6.37 8.58
N ALA A 50 4.81 -7.40 7.72
CA ALA A 50 3.66 -7.95 7.01
C ALA A 50 2.59 -8.50 7.98
N PHE A 51 3.00 -9.03 9.15
CA PHE A 51 2.04 -9.41 10.18
C PHE A 51 1.13 -8.23 10.60
N PHE A 52 1.71 -7.04 10.85
CA PHE A 52 0.91 -5.86 11.18
C PHE A 52 0.06 -5.38 10.01
N GLU A 53 0.57 -5.43 8.78
CA GLU A 53 -0.23 -5.18 7.58
C GLU A 53 -1.50 -6.03 7.61
N TYR A 54 -1.39 -7.34 7.81
CA TYR A 54 -2.54 -8.25 7.84
C TYR A 54 -3.50 -7.97 8.99
N CYS A 55 -3.02 -7.50 10.15
CA CYS A 55 -3.87 -7.08 11.26
C CYS A 55 -4.83 -5.94 10.88
N PHE A 56 -4.50 -5.11 9.88
CA PHE A 56 -5.38 -4.04 9.39
C PHE A 56 -6.10 -4.45 8.09
N GLN A 57 -5.41 -5.13 7.18
CA GLN A 57 -5.94 -5.55 5.88
C GLN A 57 -7.15 -6.49 6.02
N VAL A 58 -7.05 -7.49 6.90
CA VAL A 58 -8.09 -8.52 7.04
C VAL A 58 -9.37 -7.94 7.64
N PRO A 59 -9.34 -7.17 8.74
CA PRO A 59 -10.54 -6.49 9.24
C PRO A 59 -11.12 -5.49 8.24
N ALA A 60 -10.28 -4.72 7.55
CA ALA A 60 -10.75 -3.75 6.56
C ALA A 60 -11.58 -4.42 5.47
N ASN A 61 -11.05 -5.48 4.87
CA ASN A 61 -11.75 -6.21 3.81
C ASN A 61 -13.03 -6.87 4.33
N ARG A 62 -13.03 -7.44 5.54
CA ARG A 62 -14.25 -8.02 6.12
C ARG A 62 -15.32 -6.95 6.36
N MET A 63 -14.95 -5.79 6.92
CA MET A 63 -15.88 -4.70 7.20
C MET A 63 -16.39 -4.00 5.93
N GLY A 64 -15.55 -3.94 4.90
CA GLY A 64 -15.87 -3.28 3.64
C GLY A 64 -16.70 -4.12 2.68
N PHE A 65 -16.62 -5.45 2.80
CA PHE A 65 -17.22 -6.38 1.83
C PHE A 65 -18.74 -6.48 1.98
N ARG A 66 -19.43 -6.36 0.83
CA ARG A 66 -20.89 -6.26 0.75
C ARG A 66 -21.64 -7.42 1.38
N GLU A 67 -21.12 -8.64 1.25
CA GLU A 67 -21.76 -9.84 1.84
C GLU A 67 -21.67 -9.86 3.37
N ASN A 68 -20.71 -9.12 3.95
CA ASN A 68 -20.57 -8.96 5.40
C ASN A 68 -21.30 -7.71 5.92
N GLY A 69 -22.16 -7.08 5.10
CA GLY A 69 -22.88 -5.85 5.45
C GLY A 69 -22.13 -4.55 5.13
N GLY A 70 -20.96 -4.65 4.47
CA GLY A 70 -20.18 -3.49 4.03
C GLY A 70 -20.73 -2.81 2.76
N PRO A 71 -20.17 -1.66 2.36
CA PRO A 71 -20.66 -0.89 1.22
C PRO A 71 -20.04 -1.31 -0.14
N PHE A 72 -18.97 -2.09 -0.16
CA PHE A 72 -18.16 -2.34 -1.37
C PHE A 72 -18.23 -3.79 -1.85
N ASN A 73 -18.28 -4.01 -3.16
CA ASN A 73 -18.09 -5.35 -3.71
C ASN A 73 -16.60 -5.75 -3.73
N LEU A 74 -16.30 -7.02 -4.05
CA LEU A 74 -14.93 -7.56 -4.06
C LEU A 74 -13.99 -6.75 -4.98
N ILE A 75 -14.49 -6.43 -6.18
CA ILE A 75 -13.72 -5.71 -7.20
C ILE A 75 -13.42 -4.28 -6.75
N GLN A 76 -14.41 -3.59 -6.20
CA GLN A 76 -14.27 -2.23 -5.66
C GLN A 76 -13.27 -2.19 -4.51
N LEU A 77 -13.30 -3.16 -3.59
CA LEU A 77 -12.31 -3.25 -2.51
C LEU A 77 -10.89 -3.39 -3.07
N LYS A 78 -10.71 -4.26 -4.07
CA LYS A 78 -9.40 -4.45 -4.69
C LYS A 78 -8.92 -3.18 -5.40
N VAL A 79 -9.80 -2.52 -6.14
CA VAL A 79 -9.46 -1.28 -6.85
C VAL A 79 -9.15 -0.14 -5.88
N ILE A 80 -9.92 0.02 -4.79
CA ILE A 80 -9.59 0.97 -3.72
C ILE A 80 -8.21 0.66 -3.15
N GLN A 81 -7.91 -0.62 -2.90
CA GLN A 81 -6.62 -1.03 -2.39
C GLN A 81 -5.49 -0.66 -3.35
N GLU A 82 -5.61 -0.93 -4.65
CA GLU A 82 -4.58 -0.57 -5.66
C GLU A 82 -4.34 0.94 -5.73
N VAL A 83 -5.40 1.75 -5.69
CA VAL A 83 -5.28 3.22 -5.62
C VAL A 83 -4.50 3.63 -4.39
N ILE A 84 -4.84 3.07 -3.22
CA ILE A 84 -4.15 3.36 -1.96
C ILE A 84 -2.68 2.92 -2.05
N THR A 85 -2.40 1.71 -2.56
CA THR A 85 -1.03 1.19 -2.72
C THR A 85 -0.18 2.17 -3.51
N LEU A 86 -0.68 2.63 -4.66
CA LEU A 86 0.06 3.52 -5.54
C LEU A 86 0.26 4.91 -4.92
N VAL A 87 -0.76 5.46 -4.27
CA VAL A 87 -0.65 6.75 -3.56
C VAL A 87 0.37 6.67 -2.43
N VAL A 88 0.28 5.63 -1.59
CA VAL A 88 1.20 5.41 -0.47
C VAL A 88 2.62 5.18 -0.98
N PHE A 89 2.79 4.38 -2.04
CA PHE A 89 4.09 4.13 -2.67
C PHE A 89 4.72 5.40 -3.23
N VAL A 90 3.96 6.23 -3.95
CA VAL A 90 4.44 7.52 -4.47
C VAL A 90 4.89 8.44 -3.33
N ALA A 91 4.07 8.57 -2.28
CA ALA A 91 4.42 9.38 -1.11
C ALA A 91 5.67 8.84 -0.40
N PHE A 92 5.75 7.53 -0.20
CA PHE A 92 6.91 6.87 0.40
C PHE A 92 8.17 7.07 -0.45
N SER A 93 8.09 6.87 -1.77
CA SER A 93 9.21 7.07 -2.68
C SER A 93 9.70 8.52 -2.61
N ALA A 94 8.80 9.51 -2.67
CA ALA A 94 9.17 10.92 -2.57
C ALA A 94 9.88 11.27 -1.24
N ILE A 95 9.46 10.68 -0.12
CA ILE A 95 10.01 10.97 1.21
C ILE A 95 11.32 10.19 1.46
N ALA A 96 11.32 8.88 1.19
CA ALA A 96 12.42 7.98 1.50
C ALA A 96 13.52 7.99 0.44
N PHE A 97 13.16 8.19 -0.83
CA PHE A 97 14.04 8.17 -2.00
C PHE A 97 13.96 9.52 -2.73
N LYS A 98 14.53 10.56 -2.12
CA LYS A 98 14.54 11.98 -2.57
C LYS A 98 15.18 12.26 -3.96
N GLY A 99 15.24 11.30 -4.89
CA GLY A 99 15.99 11.40 -6.14
C GLY A 99 15.30 10.90 -7.41
N GLU A 100 14.13 10.27 -7.34
CA GLU A 100 13.41 9.88 -8.57
C GLU A 100 12.65 11.08 -9.13
N SER A 101 13.19 11.67 -10.20
CA SER A 101 12.56 12.78 -10.90
C SER A 101 11.25 12.30 -11.53
N PHE A 102 10.13 12.94 -11.19
CA PHE A 102 8.83 12.69 -11.79
C PHE A 102 8.86 12.99 -13.30
N LYS A 103 9.13 11.95 -14.10
CA LYS A 103 9.06 11.97 -15.56
C LYS A 103 7.61 12.03 -16.04
N TRP A 104 7.42 12.56 -17.26
CA TRP A 104 6.09 12.77 -17.85
C TRP A 104 5.27 11.49 -18.00
N ASN A 105 5.94 10.35 -18.19
CA ASN A 105 5.31 9.04 -18.24
C ASN A 105 4.59 8.65 -16.93
N HIS A 106 5.05 9.12 -15.77
CA HIS A 106 4.38 8.86 -14.49
C HIS A 106 3.07 9.62 -14.36
N ALA A 107 3.00 10.84 -14.91
CA ALA A 107 1.77 11.61 -14.94
C ALA A 107 0.72 10.96 -15.85
N LEU A 108 1.14 10.47 -17.03
CA LEU A 108 0.26 9.73 -17.92
C LEU A 108 -0.24 8.42 -17.29
N ALA A 109 0.63 7.68 -16.61
CA ALA A 109 0.25 6.48 -15.86
C ALA A 109 -0.77 6.79 -14.75
N CYS A 110 -0.59 7.87 -13.99
CA CYS A 110 -1.58 8.32 -13.00
C CYS A 110 -2.93 8.64 -13.65
N LEU A 111 -2.93 9.30 -14.81
CA LEU A 111 -4.16 9.66 -15.52
C LEU A 111 -4.92 8.41 -15.99
N LEU A 112 -4.20 7.40 -16.50
CA LEU A 112 -4.77 6.10 -16.88
C LEU A 112 -5.33 5.34 -15.67
N LEU A 113 -4.69 5.43 -14.51
CA LEU A 113 -5.19 4.83 -13.28
C LEU A 113 -6.48 5.50 -12.80
N VAL A 114 -6.58 6.82 -12.88
CA VAL A 114 -7.83 7.54 -12.58
C VAL A 114 -8.95 7.11 -13.54
N ALA A 115 -8.65 6.96 -14.82
CA ALA A 115 -9.61 6.45 -15.80
C ALA A 115 -10.07 5.01 -15.48
N ALA A 116 -9.14 4.13 -15.08
CA ALA A 116 -9.46 2.76 -14.66
C ALA A 116 -10.38 2.75 -13.43
N VAL A 117 -10.11 3.58 -12.43
CA VAL A 117 -10.97 3.74 -11.25
C VAL A 117 -12.36 4.20 -11.67
N TYR A 118 -12.47 5.25 -12.48
CA TYR A 118 -13.76 5.74 -12.95
C TYR A 118 -14.59 4.65 -13.62
N LEU A 119 -13.98 3.84 -14.49
CA LEU A 119 -14.67 2.75 -15.19
C LEU A 119 -15.18 1.66 -14.24
N VAL A 120 -14.43 1.31 -13.20
CA VAL A 120 -14.86 0.31 -12.21
C VAL A 120 -16.03 0.80 -11.35
N PHE A 121 -16.14 2.10 -11.11
CA PHE A 121 -17.22 2.71 -10.33
C PHE A 121 -18.39 3.23 -11.19
N LYS A 122 -18.26 3.22 -12.52
CA LYS A 122 -19.32 3.59 -13.46
C LYS A 122 -20.41 2.50 -13.46
N LYS A 123 -21.65 2.91 -13.19
CA LYS A 123 -22.84 2.05 -13.31
C LYS A 123 -23.14 1.70 -14.76
#